data_AF-A0A6B1AQK0-F1
#
_entry.id   AF-A0A6B1AQK0-F1
#
_cell.length_a   1.000
_cell.length_b   1.000
_cell.length_c   1.000
_cell.angle_alpha   90.00
_cell.angle_beta   90.00
_cell.angle_gamma   90.00
#
_symmetry.space_group_name_H-M   'P 1'
#
loop_
_entity.id
_entity.type
_entity.pdbx_description
1 polymer ?
#
loop_
_entity_poly.entity_id
_entity_poly.type
_entity_poly.pdbx_seq_one_letter_code
_entity_poly.pdbx_strand_id
1 'polypeptide(L)'
;MNVVELNLFASRVAAICDEMGVVLRRAAFSPNIKDRLDFSCALFDAEGRLYAQAAHIPVHLGSMAYAMRGVVRRFDWAEGDMLVFNDPYLGGTHLPDVTLVAPVFHGGELAGFAANRAHHANIGCDTPGSMPLSESLDEEGQVIPPSLLYRAGELQGDIRLPGSESGLSGDFAAQAGANKVGMARLCELLQGLGMEQYRAGIVQLNDYAERLARNALGELAEGEYRFRDFLDDDGFNDEPVPLEVALCLRGGGAELDFSASADQVRGNLNCPEPVVAAAAFYCFRCLFPEQAPVCDGLFRPVRLITRKGSVLNANSPAAVAAGNVETSMRLVDLIFGALAQALPERIPAASQGTMNNVAMGNVDPAAGTRWDYYETLAGGMGAGPRGPGPDARHSHMTNTLNTPVESVEMHYPLRVLQYALRPGSGGAGRHPGGRGLLREYEFLAPASLSLLSERRRIPPWGLQGGEPGKTGENRLNGRPLPAKCTMSVAPGDRLSLATPGGGGFG
;
A
#
# COMPACT_ATOMS: atom_id res chain seq x y z
N MET A 1 21.47 26.20 -1.49
CA MET A 1 21.57 25.87 -0.05
C MET A 1 22.91 25.19 0.18
N ASN A 2 23.59 25.53 1.27
CA ASN A 2 24.69 24.71 1.76
C ASN A 2 24.15 23.39 2.36
N VAL A 3 25.03 22.48 2.77
CA VAL A 3 24.64 21.15 3.27
C VAL A 3 23.74 21.24 4.51
N VAL A 4 24.02 22.18 5.43
CA VAL A 4 23.21 22.36 6.65
C VAL A 4 21.81 22.87 6.29
N GLU A 5 21.74 23.88 5.42
CA GLU A 5 20.47 24.45 4.94
C GLU A 5 19.61 23.42 4.22
N LEU A 6 20.19 22.57 3.36
CA LEU A 6 19.46 21.53 2.64
C LEU A 6 18.91 20.46 3.59
N ASN A 7 19.69 20.06 4.60
CA ASN A 7 19.21 19.11 5.61
C ASN A 7 18.08 19.72 6.45
N LEU A 8 18.21 20.99 6.86
CA LEU A 8 17.13 21.70 7.57
C LEU A 8 15.88 21.82 6.71
N PHE A 9 16.03 22.10 5.41
CA PHE A 9 14.93 22.12 4.46
C PHE A 9 14.23 20.76 4.41
N ALA A 10 14.98 19.68 4.18
CA ALA A 10 14.47 18.31 4.14
C ALA A 10 13.73 17.90 5.42
N SER A 11 14.30 18.21 6.59
CA SER A 11 13.65 17.93 7.88
C SER A 11 12.36 18.74 8.08
N ARG A 12 12.33 20.01 7.67
CA ARG A 12 11.13 20.85 7.79
C ARG A 12 10.00 20.33 6.93
N VAL A 13 10.26 20.00 5.66
CA VAL A 13 9.20 19.50 4.76
C VAL A 13 8.71 18.11 5.16
N ALA A 14 9.57 17.25 5.71
CA ALA A 14 9.17 15.97 6.28
C ALA A 14 8.27 16.16 7.52
N ALA A 15 8.64 17.09 8.42
CA ALA A 15 7.84 17.39 9.61
C ALA A 15 6.43 17.90 9.28
N ILE A 16 6.25 18.62 8.16
CA ILE A 16 4.92 19.01 7.68
C ILE A 16 4.08 17.77 7.37
N CYS A 17 4.65 16.78 6.68
CA CYS A 17 3.94 15.53 6.37
C CYS A 17 3.57 14.76 7.64
N ASP A 18 4.47 14.73 8.63
CA ASP A 18 4.20 14.08 9.93
C ASP A 18 3.06 14.79 10.68
N GLU A 19 3.03 16.12 10.67
CA GLU A 19 1.95 16.89 11.30
C GLU A 19 0.60 16.63 10.61
N MET A 20 0.58 16.58 9.27
CA MET A 20 -0.61 16.16 8.52
C MET A 20 -1.11 14.78 8.96
N GLY A 21 -0.19 13.81 9.11
CA GLY A 21 -0.51 12.46 9.53
C GLY A 21 -1.07 12.39 10.97
N VAL A 22 -0.51 13.17 11.89
CA VAL A 22 -1.04 13.28 13.27
C VAL A 22 -2.46 13.82 13.28
N VAL A 23 -2.74 14.84 12.47
CA VAL A 23 -4.08 15.44 12.36
C VAL A 23 -5.06 14.42 11.78
N LEU A 24 -4.68 13.75 10.68
CA LEU A 24 -5.52 12.72 10.05
C LEU A 24 -5.87 11.61 11.03
N ARG A 25 -4.88 11.04 11.72
CA ARG A 25 -5.07 9.99 12.73
C ARG A 25 -6.04 10.42 13.83
N ARG A 26 -5.89 11.65 14.35
CA ARG A 26 -6.68 12.12 15.50
C ARG A 26 -8.10 12.53 15.13
N ALA A 27 -8.32 12.98 13.90
CA ALA A 27 -9.62 13.42 13.41
C ALA A 27 -10.43 12.31 12.76
N ALA A 28 -9.79 11.20 12.38
CA ALA A 28 -10.46 10.07 11.75
C ALA A 28 -11.47 9.36 12.67
N PHE A 29 -12.52 8.84 12.03
CA PHE A 29 -13.64 8.16 12.66
C PHE A 29 -13.43 6.65 12.58
N SER A 30 -12.92 6.13 11.45
CA SER A 30 -12.74 4.69 11.28
C SER A 30 -11.53 4.14 12.07
N PRO A 31 -11.64 2.93 12.64
CA PRO A 31 -10.49 2.22 13.20
C PRO A 31 -9.35 1.99 12.19
N ASN A 32 -9.67 1.87 10.89
CA ASN A 32 -8.69 1.70 9.82
C ASN A 32 -7.68 2.85 9.74
N ILE A 33 -8.15 4.09 9.81
CA ILE A 33 -7.26 5.25 9.78
C ILE A 33 -6.73 5.54 11.19
N LYS A 34 -7.59 5.50 12.21
CA LYS A 34 -7.26 5.93 13.58
C LYS A 34 -6.35 4.95 14.34
N ASP A 35 -6.70 3.67 14.31
CA ASP A 35 -6.05 2.63 15.12
C ASP A 35 -4.98 1.88 14.31
N ARG A 36 -5.27 1.54 13.04
CA ARG A 36 -4.35 0.79 12.17
C ARG A 36 -3.35 1.65 11.41
N LEU A 37 -3.58 2.96 11.30
CA LEU A 37 -2.74 3.92 10.59
C LEU A 37 -2.62 3.65 9.09
N ASP A 38 -3.72 3.21 8.46
CA ASP A 38 -3.76 2.94 7.02
C ASP A 38 -4.00 4.22 6.20
N PHE A 39 -3.01 5.11 6.24
CA PHE A 39 -3.00 6.37 5.49
C PHE A 39 -1.57 6.82 5.20
N SER A 40 -1.40 7.79 4.31
CA SER A 40 -0.11 8.41 4.02
C SER A 40 -0.28 9.88 3.64
N CYS A 41 0.69 10.71 4.02
CA CYS A 41 0.71 12.15 3.72
C CYS A 41 1.99 12.50 2.97
N ALA A 42 1.88 13.36 1.97
CA ALA A 42 2.98 13.72 1.09
C ALA A 42 2.86 15.14 0.54
N LEU A 43 4.00 15.71 0.18
CA LEU A 43 4.12 17.00 -0.50
C LEU A 43 4.71 16.80 -1.90
N PHE A 44 4.12 17.49 -2.86
CA PHE A 44 4.52 17.46 -4.27
C PHE A 44 4.83 18.87 -4.76
N ASP A 45 5.78 19.01 -5.68
CA ASP A 45 6.07 20.29 -6.30
C ASP A 45 4.98 20.69 -7.32
N ALA A 46 5.12 21.88 -7.93
CA ALA A 46 4.14 22.40 -8.89
C ALA A 46 3.97 21.49 -10.13
N GLU A 47 4.95 20.62 -10.43
CA GLU A 47 4.88 19.66 -11.52
C GLU A 47 4.30 18.30 -11.08
N GLY A 48 3.97 18.13 -9.80
CA GLY A 48 3.43 16.90 -9.22
C GLY A 48 4.52 15.87 -8.88
N ARG A 49 5.78 16.28 -8.70
CA ARG A 49 6.86 15.38 -8.27
C ARG A 49 6.96 15.36 -6.75
N LEU A 50 7.09 14.16 -6.18
CA LEU A 50 7.23 13.95 -4.74
C LEU A 50 8.52 14.62 -4.24
N TYR A 51 8.45 15.39 -3.16
CA TYR A 51 9.67 15.88 -2.49
C TYR A 51 9.70 15.64 -0.97
N ALA A 52 8.58 15.30 -0.36
CA ALA A 52 8.52 14.88 1.04
C ALA A 52 7.32 13.98 1.31
N GLN A 53 7.43 13.11 2.30
CA GLN A 53 6.34 12.24 2.75
C GLN A 53 6.55 11.72 4.16
N ALA A 54 5.45 11.40 4.84
CA ALA A 54 5.45 10.63 6.07
C ALA A 54 5.44 9.13 5.74
N ALA A 55 6.41 8.39 6.26
CA ALA A 55 6.64 6.99 5.92
C ALA A 55 5.66 6.05 6.65
N HIS A 56 4.42 5.97 6.15
CA HIS A 56 3.39 5.10 6.70
C HIS A 56 3.23 3.81 5.88
N ILE A 57 2.63 3.86 4.69
CA ILE A 57 2.27 2.67 3.91
C ILE A 57 3.00 2.67 2.55
N PRO A 58 3.93 1.74 2.30
CA PRO A 58 4.76 1.77 1.08
C PRO A 58 3.99 1.80 -0.25
N VAL A 59 2.84 1.14 -0.34
CA VAL A 59 2.03 1.15 -1.57
C VAL A 59 1.50 2.54 -1.91
N HIS A 60 1.05 3.31 -0.92
CA HIS A 60 0.59 4.68 -1.11
C HIS A 60 1.72 5.57 -1.63
N LEU A 61 2.89 5.47 -1.00
CA LEU A 61 4.01 6.36 -1.23
C LEU A 61 4.56 6.22 -2.64
N GLY A 62 4.85 4.99 -3.07
CA GLY A 62 5.40 4.76 -4.40
C GLY A 62 4.38 4.98 -5.52
N SER A 63 3.10 4.63 -5.30
CA SER A 63 2.07 4.82 -6.33
C SER A 63 1.70 6.29 -6.52
N MET A 64 1.61 7.08 -5.43
CA MET A 64 1.41 8.53 -5.55
C MET A 64 2.63 9.19 -6.21
N ALA A 65 3.86 8.81 -5.84
CA ALA A 65 5.07 9.32 -6.50
C ALA A 65 5.07 9.08 -8.01
N TYR A 66 4.56 7.93 -8.45
CA TYR A 66 4.47 7.57 -9.87
C TYR A 66 3.34 8.30 -10.61
N ALA A 67 2.14 8.38 -10.01
CA ALA A 67 0.94 8.82 -10.72
C ALA A 67 0.65 10.33 -10.62
N MET A 68 1.08 11.00 -9.55
CA MET A 68 0.59 12.35 -9.20
C MET A 68 0.80 13.37 -10.32
N ARG A 69 1.98 13.38 -10.96
CA ARG A 69 2.28 14.25 -12.11
C ARG A 69 1.27 14.10 -13.25
N GLY A 70 0.78 12.90 -13.51
CA GLY A 70 -0.24 12.63 -14.53
C GLY A 70 -1.63 13.10 -14.15
N VAL A 71 -1.92 13.20 -12.85
CA VAL A 71 -3.19 13.69 -12.30
C VAL A 71 -3.22 15.21 -12.27
N VAL A 72 -2.24 15.86 -11.64
CA VAL A 72 -2.29 17.30 -11.38
C VAL A 72 -2.22 18.17 -12.64
N ARG A 73 -1.66 17.64 -13.74
CA ARG A 73 -1.57 18.32 -15.04
C ARG A 73 -2.90 18.38 -15.80
N ARG A 74 -3.94 17.69 -15.32
CA ARG A 74 -5.27 17.67 -15.95
C ARG A 74 -6.15 18.84 -15.48
N PHE A 75 -5.68 19.63 -14.52
CA PHE A 75 -6.49 20.64 -13.84
C PHE A 75 -5.83 22.01 -13.88
N ASP A 76 -6.67 23.03 -14.08
CA ASP A 76 -6.32 24.42 -13.82
C ASP A 76 -6.67 24.76 -12.38
N TRP A 77 -5.63 24.92 -11.57
CA TRP A 77 -5.74 25.08 -10.11
C TRP A 77 -6.07 26.52 -9.71
N ALA A 78 -6.99 26.66 -8.76
CA ALA A 78 -7.22 27.88 -8.01
C ALA A 78 -6.93 27.69 -6.52
N GLU A 79 -6.63 28.78 -5.83
CA GLU A 79 -6.50 28.76 -4.37
C GLU A 79 -7.82 28.32 -3.73
N GLY A 80 -7.76 27.40 -2.76
CA GLY A 80 -8.93 26.82 -2.11
C GLY A 80 -9.54 25.63 -2.86
N ASP A 81 -9.01 25.23 -4.01
CA ASP A 81 -9.38 23.97 -4.65
C ASP A 81 -8.94 22.76 -3.79
N MET A 82 -9.62 21.64 -3.94
CA MET A 82 -9.17 20.35 -3.43
C MET A 82 -9.76 19.24 -4.29
N LEU A 83 -8.91 18.37 -4.80
CA LEU A 83 -9.27 17.22 -5.62
C LEU A 83 -9.52 15.99 -4.74
N VAL A 84 -10.43 15.12 -5.16
CA VAL A 84 -10.66 13.78 -4.61
C VAL A 84 -10.68 12.74 -5.73
N PHE A 85 -10.08 11.57 -5.50
CA PHE A 85 -10.18 10.42 -6.40
C PHE A 85 -9.75 9.11 -5.74
N ASN A 86 -10.24 8.00 -6.27
CA ASN A 86 -9.75 6.64 -5.99
C ASN A 86 -9.60 5.78 -7.25
N ASP A 87 -10.00 6.28 -8.43
CA ASP A 87 -9.99 5.52 -9.67
C ASP A 87 -8.58 4.94 -9.97
N PRO A 88 -8.41 3.60 -9.91
CA PRO A 88 -7.12 2.94 -10.08
C PRO A 88 -6.50 3.17 -11.46
N TYR A 89 -7.34 3.41 -12.46
CA TYR A 89 -6.90 3.66 -13.83
C TYR A 89 -6.57 5.14 -14.09
N LEU A 90 -6.87 6.04 -13.14
CA LEU A 90 -6.61 7.47 -13.22
C LEU A 90 -5.77 8.00 -12.04
N GLY A 91 -4.96 7.15 -11.41
CA GLY A 91 -3.94 7.51 -10.41
C GLY A 91 -4.17 6.96 -9.01
N GLY A 92 -5.27 6.25 -8.79
CA GLY A 92 -5.51 5.44 -7.59
C GLY A 92 -4.70 4.14 -7.57
N THR A 93 -5.01 3.30 -6.57
CA THR A 93 -4.43 1.96 -6.38
C THR A 93 -5.51 0.89 -6.40
N HIS A 94 -6.48 1.03 -5.51
CA HIS A 94 -7.76 0.33 -5.48
C HIS A 94 -8.83 1.28 -4.93
N LEU A 95 -10.12 0.92 -4.99
CA LEU A 95 -11.20 1.84 -4.62
C LEU A 95 -11.20 2.28 -3.14
N PRO A 96 -10.87 1.43 -2.16
CA PRO A 96 -10.81 1.86 -0.76
C PRO A 96 -9.78 2.98 -0.49
N ASP A 97 -8.72 3.08 -1.29
CA ASP A 97 -7.68 4.10 -1.08
C ASP A 97 -8.07 5.44 -1.73
N VAL A 98 -8.68 6.32 -0.95
CA VAL A 98 -9.12 7.63 -1.44
C VAL A 98 -8.03 8.68 -1.25
N THR A 99 -7.67 9.36 -2.34
CA THR A 99 -6.66 10.41 -2.37
C THR A 99 -7.29 11.79 -2.41
N LEU A 100 -6.86 12.68 -1.51
CA LEU A 100 -7.19 14.11 -1.54
C LEU A 100 -5.93 14.92 -1.84
N VAL A 101 -6.03 15.88 -2.77
CA VAL A 101 -4.90 16.73 -3.21
C VAL A 101 -5.32 18.20 -3.18
N ALA A 102 -4.58 19.04 -2.48
CA ALA A 102 -4.84 20.47 -2.40
C ALA A 102 -3.64 21.27 -2.93
N PRO A 103 -3.84 22.21 -3.89
CA PRO A 103 -2.78 23.10 -4.32
C PRO A 103 -2.44 24.10 -3.22
N VAL A 104 -1.16 24.46 -3.13
CA VAL A 104 -0.65 25.49 -2.22
C VAL A 104 -0.17 26.66 -3.04
N PHE A 105 -0.79 27.82 -2.84
CA PHE A 105 -0.41 29.08 -3.49
C PHE A 105 0.33 29.98 -2.52
N HIS A 106 1.29 30.76 -3.04
CA HIS A 106 1.96 31.82 -2.30
C HIS A 106 2.28 32.98 -3.23
N GLY A 107 1.78 34.18 -2.91
CA GLY A 107 1.94 35.36 -3.76
C GLY A 107 1.26 35.22 -5.14
N GLY A 108 0.19 34.44 -5.25
CA GLY A 108 -0.50 34.16 -6.52
C GLY A 108 0.17 33.09 -7.39
N GLU A 109 1.32 32.54 -6.97
CA GLU A 109 2.01 31.46 -7.67
C GLU A 109 1.76 30.11 -7.01
N LEU A 110 1.58 29.06 -7.83
CA LEU A 110 1.50 27.68 -7.36
C LEU A 110 2.88 27.22 -6.85
N ALA A 111 2.94 26.86 -5.57
CA ALA A 111 4.14 26.32 -4.92
C ALA A 111 4.23 24.80 -5.03
N GLY A 112 3.09 24.12 -5.09
CA GLY A 112 3.01 22.66 -5.08
C GLY A 112 1.68 22.17 -4.52
N PHE A 113 1.68 20.96 -3.98
CA PHE A 113 0.49 20.29 -3.47
C PHE A 113 0.74 19.62 -2.12
N ALA A 114 -0.25 19.70 -1.23
CA ALA A 114 -0.37 18.84 -0.07
C ALA A 114 -1.37 17.73 -0.39
N ALA A 115 -0.98 16.48 -0.18
CA ALA A 115 -1.84 15.34 -0.46
C ALA A 115 -1.82 14.32 0.67
N ASN A 116 -2.93 13.60 0.78
CA ASN A 116 -2.99 12.39 1.56
C ASN A 116 -3.83 11.33 0.85
N ARG A 117 -3.55 10.07 1.19
CA ARG A 117 -4.32 8.90 0.79
C ARG A 117 -4.66 8.11 2.03
N ALA A 118 -5.91 7.70 2.17
CA ALA A 118 -6.37 6.93 3.32
C ALA A 118 -7.32 5.82 2.89
N HIS A 119 -7.29 4.71 3.63
CA HIS A 119 -8.11 3.54 3.34
C HIS A 119 -9.48 3.64 4.00
N HIS A 120 -10.53 3.66 3.18
CA HIS A 120 -11.93 3.67 3.60
C HIS A 120 -12.52 2.26 3.51
N ALA A 121 -12.89 1.68 4.65
CA ALA A 121 -13.49 0.34 4.68
C ALA A 121 -14.84 0.27 3.93
N ASN A 122 -15.53 1.40 3.75
CA ASN A 122 -16.75 1.50 2.99
C ASN A 122 -16.61 2.54 1.88
N ILE A 123 -16.41 2.07 0.65
CA ILE A 123 -16.44 2.89 -0.56
C ILE A 123 -17.74 2.71 -1.36
N GLY A 124 -18.83 2.30 -0.71
CA GLY A 124 -20.11 2.05 -1.38
C GLY A 124 -20.18 0.69 -2.09
N CYS A 125 -19.31 -0.24 -1.75
CA CYS A 125 -19.41 -1.64 -2.17
C CYS A 125 -20.51 -2.36 -1.36
N ASP A 126 -21.23 -3.28 -2.00
CA ASP A 126 -22.21 -4.16 -1.35
C ASP A 126 -21.52 -5.21 -0.46
N THR A 127 -20.30 -5.61 -0.83
CA THR A 127 -19.48 -6.49 0.00
C THR A 127 -18.83 -5.68 1.12
N PRO A 128 -19.04 -6.05 2.39
CA PRO A 128 -18.47 -5.31 3.50
C PRO A 128 -16.95 -5.25 3.48
N GLY A 129 -16.40 -4.14 3.96
CA GLY A 129 -14.96 -3.88 3.93
C GLY A 129 -14.41 -3.51 2.54
N SER A 130 -15.27 -3.46 1.51
CA SER A 130 -14.91 -3.07 0.14
C SER A 130 -13.80 -3.92 -0.49
N MET A 131 -13.75 -5.20 -0.10
CA MET A 131 -12.79 -6.20 -0.58
C MET A 131 -13.51 -7.48 -1.03
N PRO A 132 -14.34 -7.43 -2.08
CA PRO A 132 -15.00 -8.62 -2.63
C PRO A 132 -14.01 -9.57 -3.30
N LEU A 133 -14.44 -10.80 -3.59
CA LEU A 133 -13.90 -11.56 -4.70
C LEU A 133 -14.66 -11.13 -5.96
N SER A 134 -14.00 -10.38 -6.85
CA SER A 134 -14.64 -9.64 -7.96
C SER A 134 -14.00 -9.93 -9.31
N GLU A 135 -14.76 -9.73 -10.39
CA GLU A 135 -14.27 -9.82 -11.77
C GLU A 135 -14.08 -8.44 -12.43
N SER A 136 -14.98 -7.51 -12.12
CA SER A 136 -14.98 -6.15 -12.65
C SER A 136 -14.90 -5.10 -11.54
N LEU A 137 -14.37 -3.91 -11.88
CA LEU A 137 -14.15 -2.80 -10.94
C LEU A 137 -15.46 -2.28 -10.32
N ASP A 138 -16.58 -2.33 -11.04
CA ASP A 138 -17.89 -1.89 -10.53
C ASP A 138 -18.41 -2.75 -9.37
N GLU A 139 -17.93 -3.99 -9.24
CA GLU A 139 -18.24 -4.85 -8.10
C GLU A 139 -17.49 -4.42 -6.83
N GLU A 140 -16.41 -3.63 -6.96
CA GLU A 140 -15.53 -3.23 -5.85
C GLU A 140 -16.02 -1.95 -5.13
N GLY A 141 -17.07 -1.31 -5.63
CA GLY A 141 -17.69 -0.13 -5.04
C GLY A 141 -17.61 1.12 -5.93
N GLN A 142 -17.67 2.29 -5.30
CA GLN A 142 -17.77 3.55 -6.01
C GLN A 142 -16.42 3.98 -6.61
N VAL A 143 -16.41 4.15 -7.92
CA VAL A 143 -15.30 4.79 -8.65
C VAL A 143 -15.48 6.30 -8.61
N ILE A 144 -14.49 6.98 -8.03
CA ILE A 144 -14.38 8.43 -7.95
C ILE A 144 -13.23 8.83 -8.91
N PRO A 145 -13.54 9.28 -10.13
CA PRO A 145 -12.53 9.84 -11.01
C PRO A 145 -11.99 11.15 -10.42
N PRO A 146 -10.79 11.60 -10.82
CA PRO A 146 -10.27 12.94 -10.48
C PRO A 146 -11.33 14.03 -10.63
N SER A 147 -11.85 14.49 -9.49
CA SER A 147 -12.96 15.44 -9.38
C SER A 147 -12.67 16.46 -8.28
N LEU A 148 -13.11 17.71 -8.44
CA LEU A 148 -12.92 18.74 -7.43
C LEU A 148 -13.91 18.56 -6.28
N LEU A 149 -13.41 18.17 -5.11
CA LEU A 149 -14.16 18.19 -3.85
C LEU A 149 -14.45 19.61 -3.39
N TYR A 150 -13.47 20.50 -3.51
CA TYR A 150 -13.63 21.93 -3.27
C TYR A 150 -13.23 22.69 -4.53
N ARG A 151 -13.99 23.74 -4.86
CA ARG A 151 -13.63 24.77 -5.85
C ARG A 151 -13.57 26.11 -5.14
N ALA A 152 -12.41 26.77 -5.14
CA ALA A 152 -12.22 28.06 -4.49
C ALA A 152 -12.75 28.13 -3.03
N GLY A 153 -12.59 27.05 -2.27
CA GLY A 153 -13.05 26.95 -0.87
C GLY A 153 -14.50 26.49 -0.69
N GLU A 154 -15.28 26.34 -1.76
CA GLU A 154 -16.66 25.88 -1.71
C GLU A 154 -16.76 24.37 -2.00
N LEU A 155 -17.44 23.64 -1.11
CA LEU A 155 -17.66 22.19 -1.26
C LEU A 155 -18.56 21.93 -2.47
N GLN A 156 -18.13 21.06 -3.37
CA GLN A 156 -18.90 20.67 -4.55
C GLN A 156 -19.90 19.56 -4.18
N GLY A 157 -21.18 19.75 -4.53
CA GLY A 157 -22.28 18.87 -4.10
C GLY A 157 -22.57 17.68 -5.03
N ASP A 158 -21.84 17.56 -6.14
CA ASP A 158 -21.98 16.50 -7.14
C ASP A 158 -21.26 15.20 -6.73
N ILE A 159 -20.26 15.28 -5.85
CA ILE A 159 -19.54 14.12 -5.34
C ILE A 159 -20.30 13.52 -4.16
N ARG A 160 -21.07 12.45 -4.44
CA ARG A 160 -21.69 11.65 -3.39
C ARG A 160 -20.65 10.74 -2.75
N LEU A 161 -20.26 11.04 -1.52
CA LEU A 161 -19.32 10.23 -0.76
C LEU A 161 -20.10 9.18 0.07
N PRO A 162 -19.67 7.91 0.12
CA PRO A 162 -20.33 6.89 0.92
C PRO A 162 -20.42 7.29 2.39
N GLY A 163 -21.59 7.10 3.00
CA GLY A 163 -21.84 7.46 4.40
C GLY A 163 -22.00 8.95 4.68
N SER A 164 -21.99 9.83 3.66
CA SER A 164 -22.33 11.25 3.83
C SER A 164 -23.80 11.52 3.50
N GLU A 165 -24.64 11.71 4.53
CA GLU A 165 -26.03 12.13 4.37
C GLU A 165 -26.16 13.63 4.04
N SER A 166 -25.23 14.47 4.54
CA SER A 166 -25.12 15.88 4.16
C SER A 166 -23.72 16.45 4.47
N GLY A 167 -23.10 17.15 3.51
CA GLY A 167 -21.81 17.82 3.68
C GLY A 167 -20.59 16.89 3.63
N LEU A 168 -19.46 17.37 4.17
CA LEU A 168 -18.24 16.57 4.33
C LEU A 168 -18.14 16.09 5.78
N SER A 169 -18.28 14.79 6.01
CA SER A 169 -18.25 14.18 7.35
C SER A 169 -17.29 12.99 7.40
N GLY A 170 -17.03 12.50 8.61
CA GLY A 170 -16.20 11.31 8.84
C GLY A 170 -14.76 11.46 8.34
N ASP A 171 -14.24 10.38 7.76
CA ASP A 171 -12.84 10.29 7.34
C ASP A 171 -12.49 11.26 6.22
N PHE A 172 -13.45 11.63 5.36
CA PHE A 172 -13.22 12.64 4.33
C PHE A 172 -12.97 14.03 4.92
N ALA A 173 -13.70 14.40 5.99
CA ALA A 173 -13.45 15.65 6.70
C ALA A 173 -12.08 15.63 7.39
N ALA A 174 -11.68 14.48 7.94
CA ALA A 174 -10.34 14.29 8.51
C ALA A 174 -9.23 14.45 7.46
N GLN A 175 -9.38 13.84 6.29
CA GLN A 175 -8.44 14.00 5.17
C GLN A 175 -8.36 15.45 4.66
N ALA A 176 -9.49 16.12 4.48
CA ALA A 176 -9.50 17.53 4.08
C ALA A 176 -8.85 18.43 5.15
N GLY A 177 -9.10 18.16 6.42
CA GLY A 177 -8.46 18.85 7.55
C GLY A 177 -6.93 18.67 7.57
N ALA A 178 -6.45 17.45 7.33
CA ALA A 178 -5.02 17.16 7.24
C ALA A 178 -4.35 17.93 6.09
N ASN A 179 -4.96 17.98 4.91
CA ASN A 179 -4.44 18.77 3.78
C ASN A 179 -4.42 20.27 4.11
N LYS A 180 -5.46 20.82 4.75
CA LYS A 180 -5.47 22.23 5.17
C LYS A 180 -4.32 22.58 6.12
N VAL A 181 -3.96 21.67 7.03
CA VAL A 181 -2.78 21.85 7.90
C VAL A 181 -1.48 21.81 7.09
N GLY A 182 -1.36 20.88 6.15
CA GLY A 182 -0.21 20.82 5.23
C GLY A 182 -0.04 22.11 4.42
N MET A 183 -1.14 22.63 3.88
CA MET A 183 -1.17 23.92 3.15
C MET A 183 -0.70 25.06 4.05
N ALA A 184 -1.25 25.19 5.26
CA ALA A 184 -0.90 26.25 6.20
C ALA A 184 0.59 26.23 6.57
N ARG A 185 1.12 25.04 6.92
CA ARG A 185 2.54 24.88 7.27
C ARG A 185 3.48 25.13 6.10
N LEU A 186 3.08 24.73 4.89
CA LEU A 186 3.88 25.02 3.70
C LEU A 186 3.89 26.53 3.40
N CYS A 187 2.75 27.22 3.58
CA CYS A 187 2.68 28.68 3.48
C CYS A 187 3.58 29.38 4.53
N GLU A 188 3.60 28.91 5.78
CA GLU A 188 4.51 29.43 6.82
C GLU A 188 5.99 29.23 6.43
N LEU A 189 6.34 28.06 5.88
CA LEU A 189 7.70 27.79 5.38
C LEU A 189 8.06 28.74 4.23
N LEU A 190 7.14 28.97 3.30
CA LEU A 190 7.30 29.88 2.17
C LEU A 190 7.46 31.34 2.59
N GLN A 191 6.73 31.80 3.61
CA GLN A 191 6.88 33.15 4.18
C GLN A 191 8.29 33.39 4.73
N GLY A 192 8.92 32.36 5.30
CA GLY A 192 10.28 32.46 5.86
C GLY A 192 11.40 32.32 4.82
N LEU A 193 11.26 31.44 3.84
CA LEU A 193 12.30 31.16 2.83
C LEU A 193 12.17 31.98 1.54
N GLY A 194 10.94 32.35 1.17
CA GLY A 194 10.61 32.85 -0.16
C GLY A 194 10.53 31.74 -1.22
N MET A 195 9.77 32.01 -2.29
CA MET A 195 9.48 31.06 -3.36
C MET A 195 10.74 30.57 -4.10
N GLU A 196 11.69 31.47 -4.38
CA GLU A 196 12.91 31.14 -5.13
C GLU A 196 13.77 30.12 -4.38
N GLN A 197 14.05 30.37 -3.09
CA GLN A 197 14.84 29.45 -2.27
C GLN A 197 14.11 28.13 -2.06
N TYR A 198 12.79 28.15 -1.87
CA TYR A 198 11.99 26.94 -1.75
C TYR A 198 12.10 26.05 -3.01
N ARG A 199 11.90 26.62 -4.21
CA ARG A 199 12.04 25.90 -5.48
C ARG A 199 13.46 25.37 -5.67
N ALA A 200 14.47 26.19 -5.39
CA ALA A 200 15.87 25.78 -5.46
C ALA A 200 16.19 24.63 -4.48
N GLY A 201 15.59 24.64 -3.28
CA GLY A 201 15.71 23.59 -2.27
C GLY A 201 15.15 22.25 -2.76
N ILE A 202 13.98 22.26 -3.41
CA ILE A 202 13.38 21.04 -4.00
C ILE A 202 14.28 20.46 -5.09
N VAL A 203 14.80 21.29 -5.99
CA VAL A 203 15.72 20.83 -7.05
C VAL A 203 16.97 20.20 -6.43
N GLN A 204 17.61 20.90 -5.48
CA GLN A 204 18.82 20.43 -4.81
C GLN A 204 18.58 19.14 -4.02
N LEU A 205 17.42 18.99 -3.39
CA LEU A 205 17.02 17.79 -2.65
C LEU A 205 16.90 16.58 -3.59
N ASN A 206 16.20 16.76 -4.72
CA ASN A 206 16.05 15.69 -5.71
C ASN A 206 17.37 15.30 -6.36
N ASP A 207 18.19 16.28 -6.75
CA ASP A 207 19.51 15.99 -7.35
C ASP A 207 20.44 15.29 -6.35
N TYR A 208 20.33 15.63 -5.05
CA TYR A 208 21.06 14.93 -3.99
C TYR A 208 20.59 13.48 -3.84
N ALA A 209 19.28 13.24 -3.79
CA ALA A 209 18.70 11.91 -3.72
C ALA A 209 19.11 11.03 -4.91
N GLU A 210 19.10 11.60 -6.12
CA GLU A 210 19.51 10.90 -7.34
C GLU A 210 20.98 10.48 -7.27
N ARG A 211 21.88 11.35 -6.80
CA ARG A 211 23.29 10.99 -6.59
C ARG A 211 23.44 9.84 -5.59
N LEU A 212 22.70 9.86 -4.48
CA LEU A 212 22.73 8.77 -3.50
C LEU A 212 22.23 7.45 -4.11
N ALA A 213 21.12 7.48 -4.85
CA ALA A 213 20.57 6.31 -5.51
C ALA A 213 21.55 5.74 -6.55
N ARG A 214 22.10 6.58 -7.44
CA ARG A 214 23.07 6.17 -8.46
C ARG A 214 24.34 5.59 -7.87
N ASN A 215 24.85 6.18 -6.77
CA ASN A 215 26.02 5.66 -6.08
C ASN A 215 25.72 4.27 -5.47
N ALA A 216 24.59 4.13 -4.76
CA ALA A 216 24.20 2.86 -4.17
C ALA A 216 23.93 1.77 -5.23
N LEU A 217 23.39 2.13 -6.39
CA LEU A 217 23.22 1.23 -7.53
C LEU A 217 24.55 0.89 -8.22
N GLY A 218 25.50 1.82 -8.26
CA GLY A 218 26.83 1.61 -8.84
C GLY A 218 27.72 0.66 -8.02
N GLU A 219 27.39 0.43 -6.75
CA GLU A 219 28.04 -0.59 -5.91
C GLU A 219 27.52 -2.01 -6.19
N LEU A 220 26.43 -2.15 -6.94
CA LEU A 220 25.83 -3.46 -7.23
C LEU A 220 26.53 -4.10 -8.43
N ALA A 221 26.60 -5.43 -8.44
CA ALA A 221 27.16 -6.18 -9.56
C ALA A 221 26.29 -5.98 -10.81
N GLU A 222 26.87 -5.36 -11.85
CA GLU A 222 26.20 -5.23 -13.15
C GLU A 222 25.84 -6.60 -13.72
N GLY A 223 24.68 -6.69 -14.36
CA GLY A 223 24.21 -7.94 -14.94
C GLY A 223 22.72 -7.95 -15.20
N GLU A 224 22.26 -9.08 -15.73
CA GLU A 224 20.86 -9.40 -15.91
C GLU A 224 20.48 -10.55 -14.98
N TYR A 225 19.46 -10.34 -14.16
CA TYR A 225 18.99 -11.29 -13.18
C TYR A 225 17.51 -11.54 -13.41
N ARG A 226 17.12 -12.81 -13.55
CA ARG A 226 15.73 -13.19 -13.80
C ARG A 226 15.18 -13.96 -12.63
N PHE A 227 13.95 -13.66 -12.25
CA PHE A 227 13.25 -14.41 -11.22
C PHE A 227 11.79 -14.58 -11.58
N ARG A 228 11.24 -15.72 -11.19
CA ARG A 228 9.85 -16.11 -11.44
C ARG A 228 9.23 -16.61 -10.14
N ASP A 229 8.05 -16.09 -9.83
CA ASP A 229 7.21 -16.54 -8.71
C ASP A 229 5.75 -16.63 -9.22
N PHE A 230 4.84 -17.07 -8.37
CA PHE A 230 3.45 -17.33 -8.74
C PHE A 230 2.51 -16.87 -7.63
N LEU A 231 1.39 -16.28 -8.02
CA LEU A 231 0.22 -16.21 -7.14
C LEU A 231 -0.48 -17.58 -7.15
N ASP A 232 -1.11 -17.96 -6.05
CA ASP A 232 -1.66 -19.31 -5.88
C ASP A 232 -2.77 -19.62 -6.90
N ASP A 233 -3.67 -18.65 -7.12
CA ASP A 233 -4.83 -18.69 -8.04
C ASP A 233 -5.49 -17.30 -8.12
N ASP A 234 -6.46 -17.09 -9.01
CA ASP A 234 -7.26 -15.85 -9.09
C ASP A 234 -8.59 -15.90 -8.31
N GLY A 235 -8.88 -17.00 -7.61
CA GLY A 235 -10.13 -17.23 -6.88
C GLY A 235 -11.31 -17.71 -7.74
N PHE A 236 -11.17 -17.78 -9.06
CA PHE A 236 -12.19 -18.32 -9.98
C PHE A 236 -11.78 -19.62 -10.65
N ASN A 237 -10.50 -19.97 -10.60
CA ASN A 237 -9.94 -21.25 -11.02
C ASN A 237 -8.75 -21.63 -10.12
N ASP A 238 -8.23 -22.85 -10.26
CA ASP A 238 -7.11 -23.35 -9.45
C ASP A 238 -5.74 -23.18 -10.14
N GLU A 239 -5.65 -22.41 -11.23
CA GLU A 239 -4.40 -22.23 -11.98
C GLU A 239 -3.53 -21.13 -11.33
N PRO A 240 -2.23 -21.40 -11.08
CA PRO A 240 -1.34 -20.40 -10.53
C PRO A 240 -1.05 -19.30 -11.55
N VAL A 241 -0.98 -18.05 -11.10
CA VAL A 241 -0.74 -16.88 -11.96
C VAL A 241 0.75 -16.56 -11.98
N PRO A 242 1.47 -16.76 -13.11
CA PRO A 242 2.91 -16.53 -13.17
C PRO A 242 3.26 -15.04 -13.20
N LEU A 243 4.24 -14.66 -12.37
CA LEU A 243 4.89 -13.35 -12.39
C LEU A 243 6.37 -13.53 -12.69
N GLU A 244 6.91 -12.68 -13.57
CA GLU A 244 8.33 -12.72 -13.96
C GLU A 244 8.91 -11.30 -13.96
N VAL A 245 10.16 -11.19 -13.49
CA VAL A 245 10.95 -9.97 -13.61
C VAL A 245 12.32 -10.29 -14.24
N ALA A 246 12.71 -9.49 -15.21
CA ALA A 246 14.10 -9.36 -15.63
C ALA A 246 14.66 -8.03 -15.10
N LEU A 247 15.64 -8.12 -14.20
CA LEU A 247 16.34 -6.98 -13.60
C LEU A 247 17.67 -6.78 -14.32
N CYS A 248 17.85 -5.62 -14.96
CA CYS A 248 19.12 -5.20 -15.53
C CYS A 248 19.75 -4.10 -14.67
N LEU A 249 20.94 -4.35 -14.13
CA LEU A 249 21.75 -3.37 -13.39
C LEU A 249 22.91 -2.92 -14.25
N ARG A 250 22.98 -1.62 -14.57
CA ARG A 250 24.05 -1.05 -15.39
C ARG A 250 24.22 0.46 -15.16
N GLY A 251 25.47 0.93 -15.08
CA GLY A 251 25.79 2.35 -15.08
C GLY A 251 25.14 3.15 -13.93
N GLY A 252 24.97 2.53 -12.77
CA GLY A 252 24.26 3.14 -11.63
C GLY A 252 22.75 3.32 -11.85
N GLY A 253 22.16 2.55 -12.76
CA GLY A 253 20.72 2.46 -13.01
C GLY A 253 20.20 1.03 -12.88
N ALA A 254 18.89 0.92 -12.68
CA ALA A 254 18.17 -0.35 -12.63
C ALA A 254 16.98 -0.31 -13.58
N GLU A 255 16.83 -1.33 -14.43
CA GLU A 255 15.66 -1.53 -15.28
C GLU A 255 14.98 -2.83 -14.88
N LEU A 256 13.67 -2.76 -14.60
CA LEU A 256 12.85 -3.91 -14.25
C LEU A 256 11.82 -4.13 -15.36
N ASP A 257 11.95 -5.26 -16.06
CA ASP A 257 11.01 -5.68 -17.10
C ASP A 257 10.11 -6.81 -16.59
N PHE A 258 8.82 -6.49 -16.50
CA PHE A 258 7.76 -7.39 -16.07
C PHE A 258 6.91 -7.92 -17.24
N SER A 259 7.28 -7.64 -18.49
CA SER A 259 6.46 -7.89 -19.67
C SER A 259 6.12 -9.37 -19.89
N ALA A 260 6.93 -10.28 -19.33
CA ALA A 260 6.75 -11.73 -19.37
C ALA A 260 5.74 -12.26 -18.32
N SER A 261 5.19 -11.40 -17.46
CA SER A 261 4.14 -11.78 -16.52
C SER A 261 2.82 -12.09 -17.22
N ALA A 262 1.96 -12.85 -16.54
CA ALA A 262 0.67 -13.31 -17.04
C ALA A 262 -0.20 -12.19 -17.62
N ASP A 263 -1.11 -12.56 -18.53
CA ASP A 263 -2.22 -11.70 -18.92
C ASP A 263 -3.07 -11.33 -17.69
N GLN A 264 -3.83 -10.23 -17.80
CA GLN A 264 -4.81 -9.88 -16.77
C GLN A 264 -5.76 -11.07 -16.53
N VAL A 265 -6.04 -11.34 -15.25
CA VAL A 265 -6.82 -12.50 -14.83
C VAL A 265 -8.28 -12.12 -14.59
N ARG A 266 -9.15 -13.14 -14.50
CA ARG A 266 -10.57 -12.95 -14.26
C ARG A 266 -10.81 -12.35 -12.88
N GLY A 267 -10.12 -12.87 -11.86
CA GLY A 267 -10.23 -12.36 -10.50
C GLY A 267 -9.51 -11.03 -10.26
N ASN A 268 -9.61 -10.52 -9.04
CA ASN A 268 -9.19 -9.16 -8.69
C ASN A 268 -7.72 -8.99 -8.29
N LEU A 269 -6.86 -9.92 -8.69
CA LEU A 269 -5.40 -9.84 -8.49
C LEU A 269 -4.71 -8.86 -9.46
N ASN A 270 -5.44 -8.23 -10.36
CA ASN A 270 -4.87 -7.32 -11.34
C ASN A 270 -4.37 -6.03 -10.69
N CYS A 271 -3.24 -5.51 -11.15
CA CYS A 271 -2.67 -4.25 -10.70
C CYS A 271 -2.79 -3.17 -11.78
N PRO A 272 -3.15 -1.92 -11.39
CA PRO A 272 -2.73 -0.78 -12.18
C PRO A 272 -1.21 -0.60 -12.05
N GLU A 273 -0.55 -0.09 -13.09
CA GLU A 273 0.91 0.09 -13.13
C GLU A 273 1.51 0.86 -11.92
N PRO A 274 0.85 1.88 -11.33
CA PRO A 274 1.36 2.55 -10.13
C PRO A 274 1.61 1.62 -8.93
N VAL A 275 0.88 0.51 -8.79
CA VAL A 275 1.12 -0.49 -7.73
C VAL A 275 2.45 -1.22 -7.97
N VAL A 276 2.77 -1.53 -9.22
CA VAL A 276 4.05 -2.15 -9.60
C VAL A 276 5.21 -1.20 -9.31
N ALA A 277 5.04 0.08 -9.66
CA ALA A 277 6.02 1.10 -9.32
C ALA A 277 6.25 1.20 -7.83
N ALA A 278 5.19 1.11 -7.02
CA ALA A 278 5.32 1.15 -5.57
C ALA A 278 6.15 -0.02 -5.01
N ALA A 279 5.91 -1.24 -5.50
CA ALA A 279 6.67 -2.41 -5.09
C ALA A 279 8.17 -2.27 -5.46
N ALA A 280 8.47 -1.80 -6.67
CA ALA A 280 9.85 -1.57 -7.10
C ALA A 280 10.54 -0.48 -6.27
N PHE A 281 9.89 0.69 -6.11
CA PHE A 281 10.44 1.80 -5.34
C PHE A 281 10.69 1.42 -3.88
N TYR A 282 9.81 0.61 -3.27
CA TYR A 282 10.04 0.04 -1.95
C TYR A 282 11.31 -0.82 -1.91
N CYS A 283 11.46 -1.76 -2.85
CA CYS A 283 12.63 -2.65 -2.90
C CYS A 283 13.95 -1.89 -2.99
N PHE A 284 14.03 -0.89 -3.89
CA PHE A 284 15.24 -0.07 -4.02
C PHE A 284 15.45 0.88 -2.84
N ARG A 285 14.37 1.43 -2.26
CA ARG A 285 14.47 2.25 -1.05
C ARG A 285 15.13 1.48 0.10
N CYS A 286 14.88 0.18 0.22
CA CYS A 286 15.53 -0.69 1.21
C CYS A 286 17.04 -0.89 0.96
N LEU A 287 17.52 -0.68 -0.26
CA LEU A 287 18.94 -0.78 -0.61
C LEU A 287 19.69 0.53 -0.42
N PHE A 288 18.97 1.66 -0.44
CA PHE A 288 19.53 2.99 -0.31
C PHE A 288 19.83 3.36 1.15
N PRO A 289 20.75 4.30 1.40
CA PRO A 289 21.09 4.74 2.74
C PRO A 289 19.85 5.19 3.53
N GLU A 290 19.86 4.99 4.85
CA GLU A 290 18.73 5.34 5.72
C GLU A 290 18.40 6.83 5.64
N GLN A 291 19.43 7.69 5.57
CA GLN A 291 19.34 9.14 5.44
C GLN A 291 18.94 9.64 4.04
N ALA A 292 18.74 8.75 3.06
CA ALA A 292 18.33 9.17 1.73
C ALA A 292 16.92 9.80 1.79
N PRO A 293 16.75 11.05 1.32
CA PRO A 293 15.44 11.70 1.34
C PRO A 293 14.49 10.96 0.40
N VAL A 294 13.25 10.76 0.84
CA VAL A 294 12.26 10.05 0.02
C VAL A 294 11.53 11.05 -0.87
N CYS A 295 12.12 11.29 -2.04
CA CYS A 295 11.65 12.20 -3.08
C CYS A 295 11.84 11.57 -4.48
N ASP A 296 11.27 12.21 -5.51
CA ASP A 296 11.32 11.82 -6.91
C ASP A 296 12.74 11.44 -7.38
N GLY A 297 13.74 12.24 -6.99
CA GLY A 297 15.14 12.03 -7.35
C GLY A 297 15.68 10.65 -6.99
N LEU A 298 15.20 10.05 -5.90
CA LEU A 298 15.62 8.73 -5.45
C LEU A 298 15.25 7.62 -6.43
N PHE A 299 14.21 7.83 -7.23
CA PHE A 299 13.63 6.83 -8.12
C PHE A 299 13.93 7.08 -9.61
N ARG A 300 14.48 8.25 -9.96
CA ARG A 300 14.93 8.56 -11.33
C ARG A 300 15.86 7.52 -11.97
N PRO A 301 16.78 6.83 -11.25
CA PRO A 301 17.62 5.80 -11.87
C PRO A 301 16.92 4.42 -11.97
N VAL A 302 15.66 4.30 -11.57
CA VAL A 302 14.87 3.06 -11.63
C VAL A 302 13.84 3.17 -12.76
N ARG A 303 14.00 2.35 -13.80
CA ARG A 303 13.08 2.27 -14.94
C ARG A 303 12.21 1.02 -14.82
N LEU A 304 10.93 1.18 -15.13
CA LEU A 304 9.94 0.11 -15.10
C LEU A 304 9.42 -0.14 -16.51
N ILE A 305 9.26 -1.41 -16.87
CA ILE A 305 8.65 -1.84 -18.11
C ILE A 305 7.57 -2.84 -17.75
N THR A 306 6.34 -2.53 -18.16
CA THR A 306 5.19 -3.43 -18.02
C THR A 306 4.51 -3.60 -19.37
N ARG A 307 3.77 -4.70 -19.54
CA ARG A 307 2.97 -4.95 -20.74
C ARG A 307 1.52 -4.58 -20.47
N LYS A 308 0.96 -3.65 -21.24
CA LYS A 308 -0.47 -3.29 -21.14
C LYS A 308 -1.36 -4.52 -21.38
N GLY A 309 -2.37 -4.72 -20.53
CA GLY A 309 -3.23 -5.90 -20.52
C GLY A 309 -2.66 -7.11 -19.78
N SER A 310 -1.49 -6.99 -19.15
CA SER A 310 -1.00 -8.00 -18.19
C SER A 310 -1.62 -7.81 -16.81
N VAL A 311 -1.48 -8.81 -15.94
CA VAL A 311 -1.87 -8.73 -14.52
C VAL A 311 -1.17 -7.58 -13.77
N LEU A 312 -0.07 -7.04 -14.32
CA LEU A 312 0.73 -5.96 -13.75
C LEU A 312 0.51 -4.59 -14.42
N ASN A 313 -0.30 -4.52 -15.48
CA ASN A 313 -0.77 -3.26 -16.07
C ASN A 313 -2.10 -3.52 -16.76
N ALA A 314 -3.12 -3.78 -15.96
CA ALA A 314 -4.41 -4.23 -16.44
C ALA A 314 -5.18 -3.12 -17.19
N ASN A 315 -6.14 -3.53 -18.00
CA ASN A 315 -7.09 -2.63 -18.64
C ASN A 315 -8.39 -2.57 -17.83
N SER A 316 -8.96 -1.38 -17.74
CA SER A 316 -10.34 -1.20 -17.32
C SER A 316 -11.28 -2.05 -18.20
N PRO A 317 -12.30 -2.71 -17.64
CA PRO A 317 -12.80 -2.58 -16.27
C PRO A 317 -12.33 -3.68 -15.30
N ALA A 318 -11.17 -4.30 -15.50
CA ALA A 318 -10.74 -5.39 -14.61
C ALA A 318 -10.76 -5.00 -13.12
N ALA A 319 -11.17 -5.92 -12.26
CA ALA A 319 -11.12 -5.79 -10.80
C ALA A 319 -9.66 -5.74 -10.29
N VAL A 320 -9.37 -4.91 -9.28
CA VAL A 320 -8.00 -4.63 -8.80
C VAL A 320 -7.80 -4.66 -7.29
N ALA A 321 -8.86 -4.92 -6.50
CA ALA A 321 -8.79 -4.84 -5.04
C ALA A 321 -7.66 -5.70 -4.46
N ALA A 322 -7.57 -6.99 -4.83
CA ALA A 322 -6.51 -7.88 -4.37
C ALA A 322 -5.14 -7.57 -5.03
N GLY A 323 -5.10 -6.92 -6.19
CA GLY A 323 -3.86 -6.50 -6.81
C GLY A 323 -3.05 -5.53 -5.94
N ASN A 324 -3.73 -4.60 -5.27
CA ASN A 324 -3.09 -3.64 -4.37
C ASN A 324 -2.52 -4.28 -3.10
N VAL A 325 -3.12 -5.37 -2.60
CA VAL A 325 -2.80 -5.95 -1.29
C VAL A 325 -2.10 -7.31 -1.34
N GLU A 326 -2.32 -8.13 -2.37
CA GLU A 326 -1.75 -9.47 -2.52
C GLU A 326 -0.70 -9.52 -3.65
N THR A 327 -1.05 -9.09 -4.87
CA THR A 327 -0.08 -9.07 -5.97
C THR A 327 1.09 -8.13 -5.69
N SER A 328 0.83 -6.98 -5.05
CA SER A 328 1.88 -6.05 -4.61
C SER A 328 2.87 -6.69 -3.62
N MET A 329 2.39 -7.53 -2.69
CA MET A 329 3.24 -8.27 -1.76
C MET A 329 4.11 -9.27 -2.52
N ARG A 330 3.52 -9.97 -3.49
CA ARG A 330 4.27 -10.95 -4.29
C ARG A 330 5.30 -10.29 -5.20
N LEU A 331 5.02 -9.10 -5.73
CA LEU A 331 5.99 -8.32 -6.51
C LEU A 331 7.25 -8.00 -5.71
N VAL A 332 7.14 -7.74 -4.41
CA VAL A 332 8.32 -7.51 -3.56
C VAL A 332 9.15 -8.78 -3.42
N ASP A 333 8.54 -9.93 -3.15
CA ASP A 333 9.25 -11.22 -3.14
C ASP A 333 9.90 -11.49 -4.51
N LEU A 334 9.20 -11.22 -5.61
CA LEU A 334 9.71 -11.40 -6.97
C LEU A 334 10.97 -10.56 -7.24
N ILE A 335 10.93 -9.27 -6.91
CA ILE A 335 12.04 -8.33 -7.12
C ILE A 335 13.21 -8.66 -6.18
N PHE A 336 12.94 -9.03 -4.92
CA PHE A 336 13.98 -9.50 -4.01
C PHE A 336 14.57 -10.83 -4.45
N GLY A 337 13.81 -11.75 -5.05
CA GLY A 337 14.35 -12.98 -5.62
C GLY A 337 15.35 -12.72 -6.76
N ALA A 338 15.11 -11.69 -7.59
CA ALA A 338 16.09 -11.26 -8.60
C ALA A 338 17.30 -10.57 -7.96
N LEU A 339 17.07 -9.65 -7.02
CA LEU A 339 18.15 -8.95 -6.31
C LEU A 339 19.02 -9.89 -5.46
N ALA A 340 18.47 -10.98 -4.94
CA ALA A 340 19.21 -11.97 -4.15
C ALA A 340 20.28 -12.69 -4.97
N GLN A 341 20.13 -12.76 -6.29
CA GLN A 341 21.16 -13.28 -7.19
C GLN A 341 22.32 -12.29 -7.35
N ALA A 342 22.03 -10.99 -7.36
CA ALA A 342 23.04 -9.93 -7.42
C ALA A 342 23.69 -9.64 -6.06
N LEU A 343 22.94 -9.84 -4.96
CA LEU A 343 23.27 -9.41 -3.60
C LEU A 343 22.95 -10.51 -2.57
N PRO A 344 23.54 -11.72 -2.70
CA PRO A 344 23.20 -12.88 -1.85
C PRO A 344 23.44 -12.64 -0.36
N GLU A 345 24.36 -11.73 -0.01
CA GLU A 345 24.73 -11.39 1.37
C GLU A 345 23.97 -10.18 1.93
N ARG A 346 22.99 -9.63 1.20
CA ARG A 346 22.18 -8.49 1.67
C ARG A 346 20.68 -8.77 1.69
N ILE A 347 20.18 -9.58 0.77
CA ILE A 347 18.75 -9.80 0.58
C ILE A 347 18.27 -10.92 1.51
N PRO A 348 17.15 -10.74 2.23
CA PRO A 348 16.56 -11.82 3.02
C PRO A 348 15.84 -12.85 2.14
N ALA A 349 15.52 -14.01 2.72
CA ALA A 349 14.55 -14.94 2.18
C ALA A 349 13.14 -14.31 2.07
N ALA A 350 12.19 -15.01 1.43
CA ALA A 350 10.82 -14.51 1.30
C ALA A 350 10.16 -14.32 2.68
N SER A 351 9.41 -13.23 2.82
CA SER A 351 8.48 -13.08 3.95
C SER A 351 7.18 -13.82 3.64
N GLN A 352 6.17 -13.64 4.49
CA GLN A 352 4.86 -14.28 4.34
C GLN A 352 4.17 -14.09 2.98
N GLY A 353 4.59 -13.15 2.12
CA GLY A 353 4.13 -13.00 0.73
C GLY A 353 2.64 -12.74 0.53
N THR A 354 1.94 -12.30 1.58
CA THR A 354 0.50 -12.01 1.61
C THR A 354 0.20 -10.96 2.69
N MET A 355 -0.87 -10.18 2.54
CA MET A 355 -1.41 -9.35 3.63
C MET A 355 -2.46 -10.10 4.47
N ASN A 356 -2.89 -11.30 4.05
CA ASN A 356 -3.93 -12.10 4.69
C ASN A 356 -5.20 -11.27 4.92
N ASN A 357 -5.77 -10.72 3.84
CA ASN A 357 -6.92 -9.82 3.95
C ASN A 357 -8.16 -10.56 4.44
N VAL A 358 -8.80 -9.98 5.45
CA VAL A 358 -10.07 -10.42 6.01
C VAL A 358 -11.00 -9.23 5.99
N ALA A 359 -12.12 -9.36 5.29
CA ALA A 359 -13.22 -8.40 5.32
C ALA A 359 -14.48 -9.08 5.82
N MET A 360 -15.15 -8.45 6.77
CA MET A 360 -16.32 -8.98 7.45
C MET A 360 -17.33 -7.87 7.67
N GLY A 361 -18.60 -8.19 7.58
CA GLY A 361 -19.63 -7.20 7.85
C GLY A 361 -21.03 -7.67 7.58
N ASN A 362 -21.99 -6.79 7.80
CA ASN A 362 -23.36 -7.03 7.41
C ASN A 362 -23.94 -5.75 6.82
N VAL A 363 -24.72 -5.90 5.76
CA VAL A 363 -25.56 -4.84 5.21
C VAL A 363 -26.99 -5.32 5.32
N ASP A 364 -27.79 -4.65 6.15
CA ASP A 364 -29.23 -4.90 6.27
C ASP A 364 -29.98 -3.63 5.85
N PRO A 365 -30.40 -3.53 4.58
CA PRO A 365 -31.15 -2.39 4.08
C PRO A 365 -32.52 -2.23 4.76
N ALA A 366 -33.14 -3.33 5.22
CA ALA A 366 -34.46 -3.28 5.83
C ALA A 366 -34.40 -2.73 7.27
N ALA A 367 -33.36 -3.08 8.01
CA ALA A 367 -33.08 -2.52 9.34
C ALA A 367 -32.33 -1.18 9.28
N GLY A 368 -31.80 -0.80 8.12
CA GLY A 368 -30.96 0.39 7.97
C GLY A 368 -29.63 0.28 8.72
N THR A 369 -29.09 -0.95 8.87
CA THR A 369 -27.84 -1.19 9.62
C THR A 369 -26.74 -1.64 8.69
N ARG A 370 -25.53 -1.13 8.91
CA ARG A 370 -24.31 -1.55 8.20
C ARG A 370 -23.14 -1.51 9.15
N TRP A 371 -22.29 -2.53 9.09
CA TRP A 371 -20.96 -2.48 9.67
C TRP A 371 -19.96 -3.13 8.73
N ASP A 372 -18.79 -2.50 8.63
CA ASP A 372 -17.68 -2.91 7.78
C ASP A 372 -16.44 -3.06 8.65
N TYR A 373 -15.85 -4.24 8.61
CA TYR A 373 -14.58 -4.51 9.24
C TYR A 373 -13.61 -5.06 8.21
N TYR A 374 -12.44 -4.43 8.11
CA TYR A 374 -11.35 -4.88 7.25
C TYR A 374 -10.04 -4.92 8.05
N GLU A 375 -9.35 -6.04 7.97
CA GLU A 375 -8.07 -6.27 8.62
C GLU A 375 -7.12 -7.07 7.72
N THR A 376 -5.89 -6.56 7.58
CA THR A 376 -4.72 -7.35 7.16
C THR A 376 -4.06 -7.98 8.37
N LEU A 377 -3.64 -9.24 8.26
CA LEU A 377 -2.95 -9.96 9.33
C LEU A 377 -1.46 -10.17 9.01
N ALA A 378 -0.63 -9.92 10.02
CA ALA A 378 0.81 -10.12 9.94
C ALA A 378 1.21 -11.61 9.84
N GLY A 379 2.47 -11.87 9.53
CA GLY A 379 3.01 -13.22 9.45
C GLY A 379 4.51 -13.25 9.65
N GLY A 380 5.15 -14.33 9.24
CA GLY A 380 6.59 -14.47 9.38
C GLY A 380 7.35 -13.63 8.36
N MET A 381 8.34 -12.87 8.81
CA MET A 381 9.29 -12.22 7.92
C MET A 381 10.42 -13.18 7.54
N GLY A 382 10.96 -13.07 6.33
CA GLY A 382 12.08 -13.91 5.89
C GLY A 382 13.35 -13.65 6.68
N ALA A 383 14.10 -14.71 6.96
CA ALA A 383 15.43 -14.60 7.57
C ALA A 383 16.45 -14.02 6.60
N GLY A 384 17.49 -13.39 7.12
CA GLY A 384 18.54 -12.81 6.30
C GLY A 384 19.94 -13.17 6.76
N PRO A 385 20.96 -12.70 6.04
CA PRO A 385 22.37 -12.93 6.37
C PRO A 385 22.76 -12.35 7.73
N ARG A 386 22.02 -11.35 8.22
CA ARG A 386 22.26 -10.67 9.50
C ARG A 386 21.49 -11.27 10.69
N GLY A 387 20.57 -12.20 10.48
CA GLY A 387 19.83 -12.80 11.59
C GLY A 387 18.47 -13.40 11.23
N PRO A 388 17.75 -13.91 12.24
CA PRO A 388 16.44 -14.53 12.07
C PRO A 388 15.39 -13.53 11.58
N GLY A 389 14.37 -14.06 10.91
CA GLY A 389 13.21 -13.28 10.52
C GLY A 389 12.34 -12.92 11.72
N PRO A 390 11.86 -11.67 11.85
CA PRO A 390 10.89 -11.30 12.87
C PRO A 390 9.58 -12.12 12.80
N ASP A 391 9.08 -12.51 13.97
CA ASP A 391 7.79 -13.18 14.12
C ASP A 391 6.62 -12.19 13.97
N ALA A 392 5.53 -12.63 13.33
CA ALA A 392 4.23 -11.95 13.29
C ALA A 392 4.29 -10.44 13.00
N ARG A 393 5.08 -10.06 11.99
CA ARG A 393 5.26 -8.66 11.61
C ARG A 393 4.64 -8.39 10.24
N HIS A 394 4.00 -7.23 10.10
CA HIS A 394 3.69 -6.71 8.78
C HIS A 394 4.99 -6.47 8.01
N SER A 395 5.02 -6.93 6.77
CA SER A 395 6.19 -6.87 5.90
C SER A 395 5.81 -6.18 4.60
N HIS A 396 6.80 -5.59 3.95
CA HIS A 396 6.70 -5.12 2.57
C HIS A 396 5.64 -4.03 2.36
N MET A 397 4.56 -4.32 1.64
CA MET A 397 3.64 -3.31 1.12
C MET A 397 2.66 -2.74 2.17
N THR A 398 2.75 -3.21 3.42
CA THR A 398 1.98 -2.68 4.55
C THR A 398 2.86 -2.51 5.79
N ASN A 399 2.51 -1.51 6.60
CA ASN A 399 3.06 -1.27 7.93
C ASN A 399 1.95 -0.87 8.91
N THR A 400 0.72 -1.35 8.66
CA THR A 400 -0.41 -1.08 9.54
C THR A 400 -0.19 -1.70 10.91
N LEU A 401 -0.75 -1.07 11.95
CA LEU A 401 -0.88 -1.70 13.26
C LEU A 401 -2.01 -2.74 13.23
N ASN A 402 -1.95 -3.72 14.14
CA ASN A 402 -3.07 -4.62 14.35
C ASN A 402 -4.24 -3.87 15.01
N THR A 403 -5.47 -4.29 14.74
CA THR A 403 -6.61 -3.74 15.50
C THR A 403 -6.59 -4.33 16.92
N PRO A 404 -6.67 -3.51 17.99
CA PRO A 404 -6.76 -4.02 19.36
C PRO A 404 -7.99 -4.92 19.54
N VAL A 405 -7.85 -6.02 20.28
CA VAL A 405 -8.96 -6.95 20.54
C VAL A 405 -10.16 -6.23 21.16
N GLU A 406 -9.91 -5.38 22.16
CA GLU A 406 -10.95 -4.58 22.81
C GLU A 406 -11.68 -3.66 21.82
N SER A 407 -10.97 -3.09 20.84
CA SER A 407 -11.59 -2.25 19.79
C SER A 407 -12.46 -3.10 18.86
N VAL A 408 -12.02 -4.30 18.49
CA VAL A 408 -12.82 -5.23 17.67
C VAL A 408 -14.12 -5.60 18.39
N GLU A 409 -14.03 -6.06 19.64
CA GLU A 409 -15.18 -6.55 20.40
C GLU A 409 -16.13 -5.43 20.87
N MET A 410 -15.64 -4.19 20.97
CA MET A 410 -16.45 -3.03 21.33
C MET A 410 -17.29 -2.51 20.16
N HIS A 411 -16.75 -2.55 18.94
CA HIS A 411 -17.38 -1.89 17.78
C HIS A 411 -18.08 -2.85 16.82
N TYR A 412 -17.76 -4.15 16.88
CA TYR A 412 -18.26 -5.13 15.92
C TYR A 412 -18.87 -6.34 16.64
N PRO A 413 -19.86 -7.03 16.03
CA PRO A 413 -20.45 -8.25 16.58
C PRO A 413 -19.52 -9.45 16.36
N LEU A 414 -18.29 -9.33 16.85
CA LEU A 414 -17.22 -10.30 16.74
C LEU A 414 -16.60 -10.52 18.11
N ARG A 415 -16.15 -11.75 18.39
CA ARG A 415 -15.33 -12.07 19.56
C ARG A 415 -14.01 -12.68 19.09
N VAL A 416 -12.90 -12.24 19.64
CA VAL A 416 -11.58 -12.82 19.33
C VAL A 416 -11.30 -13.94 20.31
N LEU A 417 -11.30 -15.18 19.82
CA LEU A 417 -11.04 -16.37 20.64
C LEU A 417 -9.56 -16.70 20.76
N GLN A 418 -8.78 -16.35 19.74
CA GLN A 418 -7.34 -16.62 19.71
C GLN A 418 -6.57 -15.50 19.02
N TYR A 419 -5.44 -15.14 19.61
CA TYR A 419 -4.40 -14.34 18.96
C TYR A 419 -3.02 -14.77 19.48
N ALA A 420 -2.28 -15.56 18.69
CA ALA A 420 -1.02 -16.15 19.13
C ALA A 420 -0.02 -16.27 17.98
N LEU A 421 1.26 -16.46 18.31
CA LEU A 421 2.26 -16.88 17.32
C LEU A 421 2.00 -18.33 16.90
N ARG A 422 2.21 -18.65 15.63
CA ARG A 422 2.07 -19.99 15.05
C ARG A 422 3.37 -20.78 15.19
N PRO A 423 3.52 -21.70 16.15
CA PRO A 423 4.79 -22.36 16.41
C PRO A 423 5.26 -23.22 15.23
N GLY A 424 6.57 -23.18 14.96
CA GLY A 424 7.19 -23.98 13.89
C GLY A 424 6.67 -23.67 12.49
N SER A 425 6.22 -22.44 12.24
CA SER A 425 5.80 -22.00 10.90
C SER A 425 6.90 -21.33 10.09
N GLY A 426 7.92 -20.76 10.72
CA GLY A 426 9.09 -20.24 10.04
C GLY A 426 9.98 -21.35 9.46
N GLY A 427 10.59 -21.09 8.31
CA GLY A 427 11.51 -22.01 7.66
C GLY A 427 12.81 -22.20 8.44
N ALA A 428 13.37 -23.40 8.41
CA ALA A 428 14.62 -23.71 9.08
C ALA A 428 15.83 -23.17 8.29
N GLY A 429 16.95 -23.00 8.98
CA GLY A 429 18.22 -22.52 8.41
C GLY A 429 19.15 -22.10 9.53
N ARG A 430 20.37 -21.68 9.20
CA ARG A 430 21.28 -21.03 10.15
C ARG A 430 20.59 -19.87 10.88
N HIS A 431 19.79 -19.11 10.14
CA HIS A 431 18.85 -18.16 10.69
C HIS A 431 17.42 -18.61 10.35
N PRO A 432 16.57 -18.89 11.35
CA PRO A 432 15.20 -19.30 11.10
C PRO A 432 14.34 -18.14 10.61
N GLY A 433 13.41 -18.44 9.72
CA GLY A 433 12.37 -17.50 9.31
C GLY A 433 11.41 -17.19 10.46
N GLY A 434 10.73 -16.05 10.38
CA GLY A 434 9.75 -15.64 11.38
C GLY A 434 8.53 -16.56 11.39
N ARG A 435 7.89 -16.68 12.56
CA ARG A 435 6.63 -17.38 12.75
C ARG A 435 5.45 -16.54 12.28
N GLY A 436 4.46 -17.19 11.69
CA GLY A 436 3.14 -16.61 11.41
C GLY A 436 2.30 -16.43 12.67
N LEU A 437 1.03 -16.13 12.46
CA LEU A 437 0.00 -15.91 13.48
C LEU A 437 -1.07 -17.00 13.45
N LEU A 438 -1.71 -17.21 14.59
CA LEU A 438 -2.99 -17.88 14.76
C LEU A 438 -4.00 -16.84 15.24
N ARG A 439 -5.08 -16.66 14.48
CA ARG A 439 -6.13 -15.68 14.76
C ARG A 439 -7.48 -16.36 14.60
N GLU A 440 -8.35 -16.23 15.60
CA GLU A 440 -9.69 -16.83 15.57
C GLU A 440 -10.77 -15.82 15.97
N TYR A 441 -11.81 -15.72 15.15
CA TYR A 441 -12.98 -14.88 15.39
C TYR A 441 -14.25 -15.74 15.50
N GLU A 442 -15.08 -15.47 16.48
CA GLU A 442 -16.46 -15.97 16.59
C GLU A 442 -17.42 -14.85 16.15
N PHE A 443 -18.33 -15.18 15.22
CA PHE A 443 -19.36 -14.25 14.77
C PHE A 443 -20.52 -14.23 15.79
N LEU A 444 -20.91 -13.04 16.26
CA LEU A 444 -22.01 -12.87 17.22
C LEU A 444 -23.34 -12.47 16.54
N ALA A 445 -23.29 -12.15 15.25
CA ALA A 445 -24.42 -11.83 14.40
C ALA A 445 -24.19 -12.42 12.98
N PRO A 446 -25.24 -12.55 12.15
CA PRO A 446 -25.05 -12.90 10.74
C PRO A 446 -24.14 -11.90 10.04
N ALA A 447 -23.28 -12.40 9.16
CA ALA A 447 -22.34 -11.56 8.42
C ALA A 447 -22.02 -12.17 7.04
N SER A 448 -21.46 -11.33 6.17
CA SER A 448 -20.67 -11.73 5.02
C SER A 448 -19.19 -11.73 5.40
N LEU A 449 -18.46 -12.74 4.94
CA LEU A 449 -17.02 -12.91 5.10
C LEU A 449 -16.38 -12.98 3.71
N SER A 450 -15.37 -12.15 3.48
CA SER A 450 -14.47 -12.22 2.34
C SER A 450 -13.04 -12.46 2.81
N LEU A 451 -12.38 -13.42 2.18
CA LEU A 451 -10.96 -13.71 2.35
C LEU A 451 -10.27 -13.44 1.01
N LEU A 452 -9.16 -12.71 1.05
CA LEU A 452 -8.23 -12.56 -0.07
C LEU A 452 -6.84 -12.81 0.48
N SER A 453 -6.32 -14.03 0.29
CA SER A 453 -5.03 -14.43 0.86
C SER A 453 -4.20 -15.23 -0.14
N GLU A 454 -2.89 -15.19 0.05
CA GLU A 454 -1.88 -15.87 -0.74
C GLU A 454 -1.02 -16.80 0.13
N ARG A 455 -0.11 -17.56 -0.51
CA ARG A 455 0.80 -18.53 0.15
C ARG A 455 0.04 -19.60 0.96
N ARG A 456 -1.12 -20.04 0.46
CA ARG A 456 -1.88 -21.20 0.92
C ARG A 456 -1.47 -22.48 0.20
N ARG A 457 -0.95 -22.36 -1.03
CA ARG A 457 -0.42 -23.50 -1.82
C ARG A 457 1.09 -23.44 -1.99
N ILE A 458 1.62 -22.28 -2.36
CA ILE A 458 3.05 -22.09 -2.64
C ILE A 458 3.74 -21.50 -1.41
N PRO A 459 4.70 -22.19 -0.77
CA PRO A 459 5.33 -21.69 0.45
C PRO A 459 6.26 -20.49 0.17
N PRO A 460 6.46 -19.59 1.16
CA PRO A 460 7.55 -18.62 1.12
C PRO A 460 8.91 -19.31 1.02
N TRP A 461 9.68 -19.00 -0.01
CA TRP A 461 10.96 -19.66 -0.28
C TRP A 461 12.06 -19.24 0.71
N GLY A 462 12.92 -20.19 1.07
CA GLY A 462 14.16 -19.94 1.80
C GLY A 462 15.29 -19.48 0.86
N LEU A 463 16.42 -19.05 1.42
CA LEU A 463 17.55 -18.54 0.65
C LEU A 463 18.89 -19.07 1.18
N GLN A 464 19.90 -19.19 0.32
CA GLN A 464 21.25 -19.68 0.67
C GLN A 464 21.26 -21.05 1.40
N GLY A 465 20.34 -21.95 1.05
CA GLY A 465 20.22 -23.27 1.70
C GLY A 465 19.20 -23.34 2.85
N GLY A 466 18.61 -22.21 3.24
CA GLY A 466 17.48 -22.20 4.17
C GLY A 466 16.21 -22.84 3.57
N GLU A 467 15.41 -23.46 4.42
CA GLU A 467 14.16 -24.12 4.06
C GLU A 467 12.99 -23.13 3.89
N PRO A 468 11.98 -23.47 3.07
CA PRO A 468 10.76 -22.67 2.96
C PRO A 468 9.99 -22.54 4.29
N GLY A 469 9.29 -21.42 4.45
CA GLY A 469 8.29 -21.26 5.50
C GLY A 469 7.05 -22.13 5.26
N LYS A 470 6.28 -22.41 6.31
CA LYS A 470 4.98 -23.09 6.15
C LYS A 470 3.98 -22.16 5.45
N THR A 471 3.17 -22.74 4.58
CA THR A 471 1.98 -22.08 4.02
C THR A 471 1.00 -21.69 5.12
N GLY A 472 0.17 -20.69 4.80
CA GLY A 472 -0.98 -20.31 5.61
C GLY A 472 -2.16 -21.25 5.42
N GLU A 473 -3.19 -21.08 6.24
CA GLU A 473 -4.42 -21.86 6.18
C GLU A 473 -5.62 -21.04 6.68
N ASN A 474 -6.77 -21.21 6.02
CA ASN A 474 -8.04 -20.61 6.40
C ASN A 474 -9.03 -21.73 6.77
N ARG A 475 -9.78 -21.58 7.87
CA ARG A 475 -10.80 -22.56 8.27
C ARG A 475 -12.06 -21.86 8.79
N LEU A 476 -13.22 -22.43 8.48
CA LEU A 476 -14.50 -22.08 9.09
C LEU A 476 -15.04 -23.30 9.83
N ASN A 477 -15.28 -23.17 11.14
CA ASN A 477 -15.72 -24.28 12.00
C ASN A 477 -14.83 -25.53 11.88
N GLY A 478 -13.51 -25.30 11.77
CA GLY A 478 -12.50 -26.35 11.59
C GLY A 478 -12.40 -26.93 10.17
N ARG A 479 -13.29 -26.57 9.24
CA ARG A 479 -13.24 -27.03 7.85
C ARG A 479 -12.38 -26.09 7.00
N PRO A 480 -11.49 -26.59 6.13
CA PRO A 480 -10.68 -25.75 5.25
C PRO A 480 -11.53 -24.83 4.36
N LEU A 481 -11.07 -23.60 4.18
CA LEU A 481 -11.57 -22.65 3.18
C LEU A 481 -10.50 -22.41 2.10
N PRO A 482 -10.90 -22.03 0.88
CA PRO A 482 -9.99 -21.55 -0.15
C PRO A 482 -9.17 -20.32 0.29
N ALA A 483 -8.14 -20.00 -0.50
CA ALA A 483 -7.32 -18.81 -0.28
C ALA A 483 -8.10 -17.51 -0.52
N LYS A 484 -9.05 -17.55 -1.48
CA LYS A 484 -9.93 -16.46 -1.85
C LYS A 484 -11.37 -16.95 -1.89
N CYS A 485 -12.27 -16.30 -1.15
CA CYS A 485 -13.69 -16.64 -1.17
C CYS A 485 -14.53 -15.53 -0.53
N THR A 486 -15.79 -15.44 -0.93
CA THR A 486 -16.83 -14.66 -0.25
C THR A 486 -18.00 -15.57 0.10
N MET A 487 -18.49 -15.50 1.33
CA MET A 487 -19.59 -16.33 1.80
C MET A 487 -20.35 -15.70 2.98
N SER A 488 -21.59 -16.14 3.20
CA SER A 488 -22.34 -15.80 4.41
C SER A 488 -21.94 -16.71 5.58
N VAL A 489 -21.96 -16.15 6.79
CA VAL A 489 -21.70 -16.85 8.05
C VAL A 489 -22.82 -16.55 9.05
N ALA A 490 -23.05 -17.49 9.96
CA ALA A 490 -24.09 -17.43 10.98
C ALA A 490 -23.50 -17.10 12.37
N PRO A 491 -24.33 -16.61 13.31
CA PRO A 491 -23.92 -16.47 14.71
C PRO A 491 -23.40 -17.82 15.26
N GLY A 492 -22.26 -17.78 15.94
CA GLY A 492 -21.58 -18.95 16.49
C GLY A 492 -20.56 -19.60 15.54
N ASP A 493 -20.54 -19.23 14.25
CA ASP A 493 -19.48 -19.66 13.34
C ASP A 493 -18.12 -19.11 13.77
N ARG A 494 -17.06 -19.88 13.50
CA ARG A 494 -15.69 -19.55 13.89
C ARG A 494 -14.75 -19.55 12.70
N LEU A 495 -14.19 -18.39 12.40
CA LEU A 495 -13.14 -18.23 11.40
C LEU A 495 -11.78 -18.35 12.09
N SER A 496 -10.98 -19.34 11.69
CA SER A 496 -9.60 -19.51 12.13
C SER A 496 -8.63 -19.28 10.97
N LEU A 497 -7.63 -18.45 11.21
CA LEU A 497 -6.61 -18.07 10.24
C LEU A 497 -5.23 -18.39 10.81
N ALA A 498 -4.47 -19.19 10.07
CA ALA A 498 -3.07 -19.47 10.34
C ALA A 498 -2.24 -18.78 9.26
N THR A 499 -1.52 -17.70 9.58
CA THR A 499 -0.76 -16.98 8.55
C THR A 499 0.56 -17.70 8.21
N PRO A 500 1.13 -17.44 7.02
CA PRO A 500 2.38 -18.07 6.61
C PRO A 500 3.56 -17.67 7.51
N GLY A 501 4.56 -18.54 7.60
CA GLY A 501 5.87 -18.18 8.14
C GLY A 501 6.77 -17.52 7.10
N GLY A 502 7.95 -17.04 7.51
CA GLY A 502 8.98 -16.58 6.58
C GLY A 502 9.93 -17.72 6.17
N GLY A 503 10.60 -17.59 5.03
CA GLY A 503 11.68 -18.49 4.62
C GLY A 503 12.89 -18.40 5.54
N GLY A 504 13.59 -19.53 5.74
CA GLY A 504 14.86 -19.58 6.47
C GLY A 504 16.03 -19.13 5.61
N PHE A 505 17.17 -18.88 6.25
CA PHE A 505 18.41 -18.48 5.59
C PHE A 505 19.60 -19.31 6.06
N GLY A 506 20.40 -19.77 5.10
CA GLY A 506 21.77 -20.25 5.33
C GLY A 506 21.91 -21.66 5.86
#